data_AF-A0A2S3ZIU3-F1
#
_entry.id   AF-A0A2S3ZIU3-F1
#
_cell.length_a   1.000
_cell.length_b   1.000
_cell.length_c   1.000
_cell.angle_alpha   90.00
_cell.angle_beta   90.00
_cell.angle_gamma   90.00
#
_symmetry.space_group_name_H-M   'P 1'
#
loop_
_entity.id
_entity.type
_entity.pdbx_description
1 polymer ?
#
loop_
_entity_poly.entity_id
_entity_poly.type
_entity_poly.pdbx_seq_one_letter_code
_entity_poly.pdbx_strand_id
1 'polypeptide(L)'
;MGHFLSTETAAALARLTELDANAAAPPLERMRAIRAVLHHLDADPAALASVRDALSDGAGWPEIADAAGLKPTAAKWRWQGTDSDIAARLDAGRKRSARPSSVPTDLPGHSVAEAAGLLGVSVQAVYLQVSRGKLVSRTVELADGRSYKRVILPGDALPSTTESAETDPEKPTP
;
A
#
# COMPACT_ATOMS: atom_id res chain seq x y z
N MET A 1 9.62 -9.21 -38.33
CA MET A 1 9.91 -9.57 -36.93
C MET A 1 8.75 -9.06 -36.10
N GLY A 2 8.00 -9.94 -35.43
CA GLY A 2 6.98 -9.50 -34.48
C GLY A 2 7.67 -9.02 -33.20
N HIS A 3 7.27 -7.86 -32.69
CA HIS A 3 7.69 -7.40 -31.36
C HIS A 3 6.92 -8.20 -30.31
N PHE A 4 7.59 -8.63 -29.24
CA PHE A 4 6.94 -9.38 -28.16
C PHE A 4 6.11 -8.47 -27.25
N LEU A 5 6.52 -7.21 -27.09
CA LEU A 5 5.80 -6.21 -26.29
C LEU A 5 4.46 -5.85 -26.91
N SER A 6 3.49 -5.52 -26.05
CA SER A 6 2.26 -4.88 -26.50
C SER A 6 2.55 -3.53 -27.17
N THR A 7 1.62 -3.08 -28.02
CA THR A 7 1.72 -1.80 -28.72
C THR A 7 1.90 -0.62 -27.75
N GLU A 8 1.21 -0.65 -26.62
CA GLU A 8 1.29 0.42 -25.61
C GLU A 8 2.67 0.47 -24.94
N THR A 9 3.20 -0.67 -24.52
CA THR A 9 4.54 -0.74 -23.92
C THR A 9 5.63 -0.39 -24.92
N ALA A 10 5.49 -0.84 -26.18
CA ALA A 10 6.41 -0.47 -27.25
C ALA A 10 6.39 1.05 -27.51
N ALA A 11 5.22 1.68 -27.53
CA ALA A 11 5.08 3.12 -27.69
C ALA A 11 5.66 3.90 -26.49
N ALA A 12 5.42 3.44 -25.26
CA ALA A 12 5.98 4.05 -24.06
C ALA A 12 7.52 3.97 -24.04
N LEU A 13 8.09 2.83 -24.44
CA LEU A 13 9.53 2.64 -24.55
C LEU A 13 10.12 3.56 -25.62
N ALA A 14 9.52 3.59 -26.81
CA ALA A 14 9.95 4.49 -27.89
C ALA A 14 9.95 5.96 -27.44
N ARG A 15 8.90 6.38 -26.73
CA ARG A 15 8.80 7.74 -26.19
C ARG A 15 9.90 8.05 -25.18
N LEU A 16 10.25 7.11 -24.31
CA LEU A 16 11.36 7.28 -23.36
C LEU A 16 12.69 7.43 -24.11
N THR A 17 12.93 6.59 -25.12
CA THR A 17 14.15 6.66 -25.95
C THR A 17 14.27 7.99 -26.70
N GLU A 18 13.16 8.53 -27.24
CA GLU A 18 13.13 9.86 -27.87
C GLU A 18 13.53 10.98 -26.89
N LEU A 19 13.03 10.92 -25.66
CA LEU A 19 13.33 11.93 -24.63
C LEU A 19 14.76 11.80 -24.10
N ASP A 20 15.29 10.59 -24.00
CA ASP A 20 16.68 10.33 -23.62
C ASP A 20 17.67 10.88 -24.66
N ALA A 21 17.34 10.75 -25.95
CA ALA A 21 18.11 11.33 -27.04
C ALA A 21 18.04 12.86 -27.12
N ASN A 22 17.09 13.50 -26.42
CA ASN A 22 16.90 14.95 -26.40
C ASN A 22 17.46 15.58 -25.12
N ALA A 23 18.68 16.14 -25.20
CA ALA A 23 19.33 16.82 -24.08
C ALA A 23 18.52 18.00 -23.49
N ALA A 24 17.63 18.61 -24.27
CA ALA A 24 16.76 19.70 -23.85
C ALA A 24 15.38 19.24 -23.34
N ALA A 25 15.13 17.93 -23.23
CA ALA A 25 13.87 17.39 -22.75
C ALA A 25 13.51 17.97 -21.36
N PRO A 26 12.28 18.46 -21.12
CA PRO A 26 11.88 18.98 -19.82
C PRO A 26 12.02 17.91 -18.71
N PRO A 27 12.61 18.19 -17.54
CA PRO A 27 12.84 17.18 -16.50
C PRO A 27 11.58 16.43 -16.03
N LEU A 28 10.44 17.13 -15.96
CA LEU A 28 9.15 16.50 -15.60
C LEU A 28 8.64 15.54 -16.68
N GLU A 29 8.88 15.83 -17.96
CA GLU A 29 8.54 14.94 -19.07
C GLU A 29 9.38 13.66 -19.03
N ARG A 30 10.67 13.77 -18.70
CA ARG A 30 11.54 12.60 -18.48
C ARG A 30 10.99 11.70 -17.38
N MET A 31 10.63 12.29 -16.23
CA MET A 31 10.06 11.54 -15.11
C MET A 31 8.74 10.86 -15.49
N ARG A 32 7.86 11.56 -16.20
CA ARG A 32 6.58 10.98 -16.69
C ARG A 32 6.82 9.80 -17.61
N ALA A 33 7.74 9.91 -18.56
CA ALA A 33 8.06 8.83 -19.49
C ALA A 33 8.66 7.61 -18.78
N ILE A 34 9.57 7.81 -17.82
CA ILE A 34 10.11 6.72 -17.00
C ILE A 34 8.98 6.00 -16.24
N ARG A 35 8.07 6.75 -15.62
CA ARG A 35 6.93 6.18 -14.89
C ARG A 35 5.95 5.45 -15.81
N ALA A 36 5.74 5.96 -17.02
CA ALA A 36 4.88 5.31 -18.02
C ALA A 36 5.47 3.95 -18.46
N VAL A 37 6.78 3.89 -18.75
CA VAL A 37 7.44 2.63 -19.12
C VAL A 37 7.34 1.59 -18.00
N LEU A 38 7.60 1.98 -16.75
CA LEU A 38 7.44 1.08 -15.60
C LEU A 38 6.01 0.55 -15.48
N HIS A 39 5.01 1.44 -15.62
CA HIS A 39 3.61 1.06 -15.54
C HIS A 39 3.20 0.06 -16.63
N HIS A 40 3.59 0.31 -17.87
CA HIS A 40 3.24 -0.55 -18.99
C HIS A 40 3.98 -1.89 -18.94
N LEU A 41 5.28 -1.91 -18.58
CA LEU A 41 6.04 -3.16 -18.40
C LEU A 41 5.46 -4.04 -17.28
N ASP A 42 5.03 -3.44 -16.17
CA ASP A 42 4.43 -4.18 -15.05
C ASP A 42 3.14 -4.92 -15.44
N ALA A 43 2.41 -4.39 -16.44
CA ALA A 43 1.13 -4.89 -16.91
C ALA A 43 1.21 -5.61 -18.28
N ASP A 44 2.38 -5.66 -18.91
CA ASP A 44 2.50 -6.15 -20.29
C ASP A 44 2.20 -7.65 -20.38
N PRO A 45 1.30 -8.09 -21.29
CA PRO A 45 0.96 -9.50 -21.47
C PRO A 45 2.16 -10.36 -21.88
N ALA A 46 3.20 -9.77 -22.47
CA ALA A 46 4.37 -10.49 -22.91
C ALA A 46 5.13 -11.18 -21.77
N ALA A 47 5.08 -10.64 -20.55
CA ALA A 47 5.72 -11.30 -19.40
C ALA A 47 5.12 -12.69 -19.14
N LEU A 48 3.79 -12.80 -19.17
CA LEU A 48 3.11 -14.10 -19.01
C LEU A 48 3.33 -15.00 -20.22
N ALA A 49 3.35 -14.44 -21.44
CA ALA A 49 3.65 -15.19 -22.66
C ALA A 49 5.06 -15.82 -22.59
N SER A 50 6.09 -15.05 -22.25
CA SER A 50 7.46 -15.54 -22.10
C SER A 50 7.60 -16.62 -21.02
N VAL A 51 6.86 -16.50 -19.91
CA VAL A 51 6.83 -17.54 -18.86
C VAL A 51 6.21 -18.84 -19.39
N ARG A 52 5.15 -18.75 -20.19
CA ARG A 52 4.51 -19.92 -20.81
C ARG A 52 5.43 -20.59 -21.83
N ASP A 53 6.06 -19.80 -22.70
CA ASP A 53 7.01 -20.30 -23.68
C ASP A 53 8.20 -20.99 -22.98
N ALA A 54 8.76 -20.38 -21.93
CA ALA A 54 9.84 -20.98 -21.15
C ALA A 54 9.43 -22.31 -20.49
N LEU A 55 8.22 -22.39 -19.92
CA LEU A 55 7.70 -23.65 -19.37
C LEU A 55 7.51 -24.71 -20.46
N SER A 56 7.04 -24.32 -21.66
CA SER A 56 6.90 -25.21 -22.81
C SER A 56 8.25 -25.71 -23.33
N ASP A 57 9.29 -24.89 -23.26
CA ASP A 57 10.67 -25.23 -23.61
C ASP A 57 11.39 -26.04 -22.51
N GLY A 58 10.71 -26.33 -21.39
CA GLY A 58 11.20 -27.18 -20.30
C GLY A 58 11.92 -26.45 -19.17
N ALA A 59 11.93 -25.12 -19.16
CA ALA A 59 12.52 -24.35 -18.07
C ALA A 59 11.78 -24.57 -16.75
N GLY A 60 12.53 -24.57 -15.66
CA GLY A 60 12.00 -24.70 -14.31
C GLY A 60 11.52 -23.37 -13.72
N TRP A 61 10.59 -23.44 -12.76
CA TRP A 61 10.21 -22.26 -11.95
C TRP A 61 11.38 -21.53 -11.26
N PRO A 62 12.46 -22.20 -10.80
CA PRO A 62 13.64 -21.50 -10.28
C PRO A 62 14.31 -20.59 -11.31
N GLU A 63 14.48 -21.06 -12.56
CA GLU A 63 15.11 -20.31 -13.65
C GLU A 63 14.24 -19.12 -14.07
N ILE A 64 12.93 -19.36 -14.22
CA ILE A 64 11.96 -18.31 -14.53
C ILE A 64 11.95 -17.22 -13.44
N ALA A 65 12.05 -17.62 -12.17
CA ALA A 65 12.07 -16.68 -11.06
C ALA A 65 13.37 -15.86 -11.04
N ASP A 66 14.51 -16.47 -11.31
CA ASP A 66 15.80 -15.79 -11.44
C ASP A 66 15.79 -14.76 -12.57
N ALA A 67 15.33 -15.15 -13.77
CA ALA A 67 15.18 -14.25 -14.91
C ALA A 67 14.24 -13.06 -14.63
N ALA A 68 13.22 -13.28 -13.79
CA ALA A 68 12.28 -12.24 -13.38
C ALA A 68 12.75 -11.39 -12.19
N GLY A 69 13.88 -11.72 -11.56
CA GLY A 69 14.31 -11.08 -10.30
C GLY A 69 13.35 -11.32 -9.13
N LEU A 70 12.62 -12.44 -9.13
CA LEU A 70 11.63 -12.81 -8.12
C LEU A 70 12.06 -14.02 -7.31
N LYS A 71 11.45 -14.21 -6.14
CA LYS A 71 11.52 -15.50 -5.43
C LYS A 71 10.68 -16.55 -6.17
N PRO A 72 11.06 -17.83 -6.20
CA PRO A 72 10.31 -18.88 -6.90
C PRO A 72 8.83 -18.98 -6.50
N THR A 73 8.52 -18.78 -5.22
CA THR A 73 7.13 -18.75 -4.73
C THR A 73 6.35 -17.56 -5.25
N ALA A 74 6.99 -16.39 -5.40
CA ALA A 74 6.36 -15.19 -5.96
C ALA A 74 6.11 -15.34 -7.45
N ALA A 75 7.06 -15.90 -8.20
CA ALA A 75 6.89 -16.20 -9.63
C ALA A 75 5.72 -17.16 -9.86
N LYS A 76 5.67 -18.28 -9.11
CA LYS A 76 4.53 -19.20 -9.13
C LYS A 76 3.21 -18.52 -8.78
N TRP A 77 3.18 -17.75 -7.69
CA TRP A 77 1.96 -17.03 -7.30
C TRP A 77 1.49 -16.05 -8.39
N ARG A 78 2.41 -15.42 -9.13
CA ARG A 78 2.07 -14.46 -10.18
C ARG A 78 1.59 -15.12 -11.47
N TRP A 79 2.19 -16.24 -11.89
CA TRP A 79 2.00 -16.78 -13.24
C TRP A 79 1.54 -18.24 -13.32
N GLN A 80 1.46 -18.96 -12.22
CA GLN A 80 0.97 -20.34 -12.23
C GLN A 80 -0.56 -20.36 -12.44
N GLY A 81 -0.99 -21.22 -13.36
CA GLY A 81 -2.39 -21.50 -13.66
C GLY A 81 -2.85 -20.95 -15.02
N THR A 82 -4.16 -21.06 -15.26
CA THR A 82 -4.81 -20.51 -16.46
C THR A 82 -4.97 -18.99 -16.35
N ASP A 83 -5.28 -18.31 -17.47
CA ASP A 83 -5.61 -16.88 -17.44
C ASP A 83 -6.78 -16.58 -16.49
N SER A 84 -7.79 -17.46 -16.44
CA SER A 84 -8.90 -17.33 -15.49
C SER A 84 -8.45 -17.45 -14.04
N ASP A 85 -7.53 -18.38 -13.72
CA ASP A 85 -7.03 -18.54 -12.35
C ASP A 85 -6.23 -17.32 -11.89
N ILE A 86 -5.39 -16.80 -12.79
CA ILE A 86 -4.57 -15.61 -12.54
C ILE A 86 -5.50 -14.38 -12.37
N ALA A 87 -6.46 -14.18 -13.26
CA ALA A 87 -7.42 -13.08 -13.18
C ALA A 87 -8.25 -13.16 -11.87
N ALA A 88 -8.75 -14.34 -11.50
CA ALA A 88 -9.48 -14.54 -10.26
C ALA A 88 -8.63 -14.22 -9.02
N ARG A 89 -7.36 -14.62 -9.02
CA ARG A 89 -6.39 -14.33 -7.95
C ARG A 89 -6.13 -12.83 -7.80
N LEU A 90 -5.95 -12.12 -8.91
CA LEU A 90 -5.75 -10.68 -8.93
C LEU A 90 -7.00 -9.92 -8.48
N ASP A 91 -8.19 -10.36 -8.91
CA ASP A 91 -9.47 -9.78 -8.48
C ASP A 91 -9.72 -9.98 -6.98
N ALA A 92 -9.45 -11.17 -6.44
CA ALA A 92 -9.49 -11.43 -5.01
C ALA A 92 -8.48 -10.56 -4.22
N GLY A 93 -7.31 -10.28 -4.80
CA GLY A 93 -6.36 -9.31 -4.29
C GLY A 93 -6.96 -7.90 -4.19
N ARG A 94 -7.52 -7.39 -5.30
CA ARG A 94 -8.15 -6.05 -5.36
C ARG A 94 -9.33 -5.92 -4.39
N LYS A 95 -10.16 -6.96 -4.26
CA LYS A 95 -11.26 -6.99 -3.28
C LYS A 95 -10.78 -6.87 -1.83
N ARG A 96 -9.64 -7.48 -1.49
CA ARG A 96 -9.04 -7.37 -0.15
C ARG A 96 -8.50 -5.96 0.12
N SER A 97 -7.86 -5.31 -0.85
CA SER A 97 -7.34 -3.95 -0.68
C SER A 97 -8.44 -2.88 -0.64
N ALA A 98 -9.57 -3.13 -1.31
CA ALA A 98 -10.71 -2.21 -1.34
C ALA A 98 -11.68 -2.37 -0.16
N ARG A 99 -11.44 -3.32 0.76
CA ARG A 99 -12.29 -3.50 1.93
C ARG A 99 -12.23 -2.23 2.80
N PRO A 100 -13.36 -1.58 3.11
CA PRO A 100 -13.40 -0.48 4.07
C PRO A 100 -12.70 -0.91 5.35
N SER A 101 -11.94 0.01 5.94
CA SER A 101 -11.29 -0.21 7.22
C SER A 101 -12.28 -0.82 8.20
N SER A 102 -11.90 -1.90 8.87
CA SER A 102 -12.72 -2.50 9.94
C SER A 102 -12.73 -1.66 11.22
N VAL A 103 -12.09 -0.49 11.19
CA VAL A 103 -12.12 0.51 12.25
C VAL A 103 -13.53 1.08 12.32
N PRO A 104 -14.23 0.94 13.46
CA PRO A 104 -15.55 1.54 13.64
C PRO A 104 -15.46 3.06 13.51
N THR A 105 -16.34 3.66 12.71
CA THR A 105 -16.38 5.11 12.44
C THR A 105 -17.01 5.92 13.57
N ASP A 106 -17.83 5.27 14.40
CA ASP A 106 -18.67 5.94 15.41
C ASP A 106 -17.99 6.03 16.78
N LEU A 107 -16.66 5.82 16.83
CA LEU A 107 -15.90 5.95 18.08
C LEU A 107 -15.63 7.42 18.40
N PRO A 108 -15.77 7.87 19.66
CA PRO A 108 -15.50 9.25 20.04
C PRO A 108 -14.04 9.64 19.77
N GLY A 109 -13.82 10.92 19.45
CA GLY A 109 -12.52 11.44 19.00
C GLY A 109 -12.20 11.04 17.56
N HIS A 110 -10.93 11.18 17.17
CA HIS A 110 -10.42 10.88 15.82
C HIS A 110 -9.36 9.78 15.88
N SER A 111 -9.20 8.96 14.85
CA SER A 111 -8.00 8.13 14.72
C SER A 111 -6.76 9.02 14.54
N VAL A 112 -5.57 8.48 14.79
CA VAL A 112 -4.32 9.26 14.61
C VAL A 112 -4.17 9.77 13.17
N ALA A 113 -4.63 8.98 12.19
CA ALA A 113 -4.60 9.36 10.78
C ALA A 113 -5.61 10.48 10.45
N GLU A 114 -6.83 10.39 10.98
CA GLU A 114 -7.85 11.45 10.83
C GLU A 114 -7.38 12.76 11.49
N ALA A 115 -6.83 12.69 12.70
CA ALA A 115 -6.26 13.84 13.40
C ALA A 115 -5.10 14.47 12.61
N ALA A 116 -4.23 13.66 12.02
CA ALA A 116 -3.14 14.15 11.17
C ALA A 116 -3.67 14.91 9.94
N GLY A 117 -4.73 14.38 9.30
CA GLY A 117 -5.41 15.04 8.18
C GLY A 117 -6.04 16.37 8.57
N LEU A 118 -6.77 16.41 9.69
CA LEU A 118 -7.43 17.63 10.18
C LEU A 118 -6.43 18.72 10.62
N LEU A 119 -5.31 18.32 11.21
CA LEU A 119 -4.27 19.24 11.67
C LEU A 119 -3.27 19.63 10.57
N GLY A 120 -3.32 18.99 9.39
CA GLY A 120 -2.37 19.22 8.30
C GLY A 120 -0.93 18.82 8.65
N VAL A 121 -0.74 17.81 9.51
CA VAL A 121 0.57 17.34 9.97
C VAL A 121 0.76 15.85 9.67
N SER A 122 1.98 15.33 9.86
CA SER A 122 2.23 13.89 9.75
C SER A 122 1.67 13.13 10.96
N VAL A 123 1.34 11.84 10.77
CA VAL A 123 0.95 10.91 11.85
C VAL A 123 1.98 10.91 12.99
N GLN A 124 3.27 10.95 12.65
CA GLN A 124 4.34 10.99 13.65
C GLN A 124 4.32 12.28 14.48
N ALA A 125 3.97 13.42 13.86
CA ALA A 125 3.81 14.68 14.57
C ALA A 125 2.63 14.61 15.56
N VAL A 126 1.54 13.93 15.23
CA VAL A 126 0.42 13.69 16.16
C VAL A 126 0.88 12.88 17.37
N TYR A 127 1.60 11.77 17.18
CA TYR A 127 2.16 10.99 18.29
C TYR A 127 3.07 11.83 19.20
N LEU A 128 3.93 12.66 18.60
CA LEU A 128 4.81 13.56 19.33
C LEU A 128 4.05 14.64 20.11
N GLN A 129 2.94 15.15 19.56
CA GLN A 129 2.10 16.11 20.27
C GLN A 129 1.37 15.45 21.45
N VAL A 130 0.88 14.22 21.29
CA VAL A 130 0.31 13.43 22.39
C VAL A 130 1.35 13.18 23.49
N SER A 131 2.55 12.74 23.14
CA SER A 131 3.60 12.46 24.13
C SER A 131 4.08 13.72 24.86
N ARG A 132 3.95 14.90 24.23
CA ARG A 132 4.25 16.21 24.82
C ARG A 132 3.07 16.81 25.59
N GLY A 133 1.95 16.08 25.72
CA GLY A 133 0.74 16.54 26.41
C GLY A 133 -0.01 17.67 25.68
N LYS A 134 0.31 17.93 24.41
CA LYS A 134 -0.38 18.96 23.59
C LYS A 134 -1.72 18.47 23.04
N LEU A 135 -1.86 17.17 22.85
CA LEU A 135 -3.10 16.51 22.45
C LEU A 135 -3.43 15.41 23.46
N VAL A 136 -4.72 15.21 23.72
CA VAL A 136 -5.19 14.11 24.56
C VAL A 136 -5.46 12.90 23.68
N SER A 137 -5.02 11.73 24.11
CA SER A 137 -5.40 10.46 23.48
C SER A 137 -6.04 9.52 24.50
N ARG A 138 -7.07 8.79 24.08
CA ARG A 138 -7.70 7.71 24.83
C ARG A 138 -7.68 6.42 24.05
N THR A 139 -7.71 5.30 24.76
CA THR A 139 -7.97 4.00 24.16
C THR A 139 -9.44 3.67 24.38
N VAL A 140 -10.16 3.37 23.30
CA VAL A 140 -11.54 2.89 23.36
C VAL A 140 -11.52 1.39 23.09
N GLU A 141 -12.05 0.61 24.01
CA GLU A 141 -12.19 -0.84 23.88
C GLU A 141 -13.62 -1.18 23.48
N LEU A 142 -13.76 -2.03 22.47
CA LEU A 142 -15.04 -2.54 22.02
C LEU A 142 -15.40 -3.82 22.78
N ALA A 143 -16.69 -4.14 22.81
CA ALA A 143 -17.23 -5.37 23.41
C ALA A 143 -16.66 -6.66 22.79
N ASP A 144 -16.08 -6.59 21.58
CA ASP A 144 -15.39 -7.70 20.92
C ASP A 144 -13.89 -7.80 21.26
N GLY A 145 -13.41 -7.00 22.23
CA GLY A 145 -12.04 -6.99 22.71
C GLY A 145 -11.06 -6.19 21.83
N ARG A 146 -11.52 -5.51 20.77
CA ARG A 146 -10.65 -4.65 19.96
C ARG A 146 -10.47 -3.29 20.63
N SER A 147 -9.22 -2.83 20.72
CA SER A 147 -8.88 -1.53 21.30
C SER A 147 -8.34 -0.57 20.24
N TYR A 148 -8.85 0.67 20.22
CA TYR A 148 -8.48 1.70 19.26
C TYR A 148 -7.98 2.96 19.95
N LYS A 149 -6.89 3.54 19.45
CA LYS A 149 -6.39 4.84 19.92
C LYS A 149 -7.18 5.97 19.25
N ARG A 150 -7.77 6.84 20.07
CA ARG A 150 -8.52 8.02 19.65
C ARG A 150 -7.88 9.29 20.19
N VAL A 151 -7.64 10.25 19.32
CA VAL A 151 -7.09 11.58 19.60
C VAL A 151 -8.26 12.54 19.73
N ILE A 152 -8.27 13.32 20.80
CA ILE A 152 -9.27 14.37 21.05
C ILE A 152 -8.65 15.70 20.62
N LEU A 153 -9.27 16.37 19.65
CA LEU A 153 -8.84 17.66 19.16
C LEU A 153 -9.54 18.81 19.92
N PRO A 154 -8.92 20.00 20.00
CA PRO A 154 -9.57 21.17 20.58
C PRO A 154 -10.85 21.53 19.80
N GLY A 155 -11.99 21.54 20.49
CA GLY A 155 -13.31 21.79 19.89
C GLY A 155 -14.17 20.55 19.64
N ASP A 156 -13.62 19.34 19.82
CA ASP A 156 -14.43 18.13 19.87
C ASP A 156 -15.33 18.13 21.11
N ALA A 157 -16.58 17.71 20.97
CA ALA A 157 -17.44 17.43 22.11
C ALA A 157 -16.80 16.28 22.91
N LEU A 158 -16.35 16.56 24.13
CA LEU A 158 -15.94 15.51 25.06
C LEU A 158 -17.18 14.65 25.34
N PRO A 159 -17.16 13.34 25.06
CA PRO A 159 -18.21 12.47 25.57
C PRO A 159 -18.17 12.53 27.10
N SER A 160 -19.34 12.73 27.71
CA SER A 160 -19.54 12.76 29.15
C SER A 160 -18.82 11.59 29.80
N THR A 161 -17.98 11.91 30.77
CA THR A 161 -17.23 10.96 31.58
C THR A 161 -18.21 9.99 32.25
N THR A 162 -18.26 8.73 31.81
CA THR A 162 -18.60 7.67 32.75
C THR A 162 -17.32 7.40 33.53
N GLU A 163 -17.30 7.91 34.76
CA GLU A 163 -16.31 7.57 35.78
C GLU A 163 -16.06 6.05 35.80
N SER A 164 -14.79 5.68 35.68
CA SER A 164 -14.28 4.55 36.44
C SER A 164 -13.25 5.16 37.38
N ALA A 165 -13.76 5.61 38.53
CA ALA A 165 -12.94 5.92 39.68
C ALA A 165 -12.31 4.62 40.22
N GLU A 166 -11.18 4.79 40.92
CA GLU A 166 -10.54 3.85 41.84
C GLU A 166 -9.72 2.70 41.20
N THR A 167 -8.48 2.42 41.60
CA THR A 167 -7.67 2.91 42.73
C THR A 167 -6.18 2.73 42.41
N ASP A 168 -5.37 3.69 42.85
CA ASP A 168 -3.90 3.62 42.89
C ASP A 168 -3.50 3.12 44.30
N PRO A 169 -2.81 1.97 44.46
CA PRO A 169 -2.11 1.68 45.70
C PRO A 169 -0.62 2.02 45.55
N GLU A 170 -0.30 3.21 46.06
CA GLU A 170 0.80 3.49 46.99
C GLU A 170 2.10 2.68 46.83
N LYS A 171 3.14 3.33 46.27
CA LYS A 171 4.53 2.88 46.36
C LYS A 171 5.04 3.01 47.80
N PRO A 172 5.69 1.98 48.38
CA PRO A 172 6.50 2.15 49.58
C PRO A 172 7.97 2.42 49.21
N THR A 173 8.62 3.39 49.86
CA THR A 173 10.08 3.41 50.08
C THR A 173 10.46 4.56 51.03
N PRO A 174 11.57 4.48 51.78
CA PRO A 174 12.36 3.33 52.24
C PRO A 174 12.18 3.01 53.74
#